data_AF-A0A545BAQ4-F1
#
_entry.id   AF-A0A545BAQ4-F1
#
_cell.length_a   1.000
_cell.length_b   1.000
_cell.length_c   1.000
_cell.angle_alpha   90.00
_cell.angle_beta   90.00
_cell.angle_gamma   90.00
#
_symmetry.space_group_name_H-M   'P 1'
#
loop_
_entity.id
_entity.type
_entity.pdbx_description
1 polymer ?
#
loop_
_entity_poly.entity_id
_entity_poly.type
_entity_poly.pdbx_seq_one_letter_code
_entity_poly.pdbx_strand_id
1 'polypeptide(L)'
;MTDYELRVIEGCPNTVPALSLFRSALEAAGLPVKRLRVRVVTSERDAQELGFQGSSSFIAAGKDLFPVVPVPAVSCRVYPSAGKMAGVPAFGSLLAAMLESGQEA
;
A
#
# COMPACT_ATOMS: atom_id res chain seq x y z
N MET A 1 -5.31 10.44 14.68
CA MET A 1 -4.11 10.84 13.91
C MET A 1 -3.59 9.61 13.17
N THR A 2 -3.82 9.54 11.87
CA THR A 2 -3.57 8.34 11.04
C THR A 2 -2.10 8.26 10.59
N ASP A 3 -1.44 7.13 10.79
CA ASP A 3 -0.09 6.82 10.26
C ASP A 3 -0.21 6.05 8.93
N TYR A 4 0.76 6.22 8.03
CA TYR A 4 0.73 5.62 6.69
C TYR A 4 2.02 4.82 6.44
N GLU A 5 1.89 3.57 6.01
CA GLU A 5 3.03 2.69 5.79
C GLU A 5 2.93 2.02 4.41
N LEU A 6 4.01 2.13 3.63
CA LEU A 6 4.18 1.39 2.39
C LEU A 6 5.03 0.15 2.69
N ARG A 7 4.43 -1.03 2.56
CA ARG A 7 5.15 -2.30 2.73
C ARG A 7 5.61 -2.82 1.37
N VAL A 8 6.88 -3.16 1.25
CA VAL A 8 7.48 -3.70 0.02
C VAL A 8 8.43 -4.84 0.34
N ILE A 9 8.72 -5.70 -0.64
CA ILE A 9 9.77 -6.73 -0.49
C ILE A 9 11.12 -6.22 -1.00
N GLU A 10 12.21 -6.83 -0.55
CA GLU A 10 13.53 -6.57 -1.13
C GLU A 10 13.56 -6.85 -2.63
N GLY A 11 14.15 -5.93 -3.39
CA GLY A 11 14.26 -6.05 -4.84
C GLY A 11 12.96 -5.77 -5.61
N CYS A 12 11.88 -5.31 -4.96
CA CYS A 12 10.66 -4.97 -5.70
C CYS A 12 10.90 -3.78 -6.65
N PRO A 13 10.73 -3.95 -7.98
CA PRO A 13 10.92 -2.87 -8.95
C PRO A 13 9.85 -1.77 -8.81
N ASN A 14 8.74 -2.10 -8.14
CA ASN A 14 7.59 -1.21 -7.98
C ASN A 14 7.68 -0.32 -6.73
N THR A 15 8.76 -0.40 -5.93
CA THR A 15 8.90 0.38 -4.70
C THR A 15 8.85 1.89 -4.96
N VAL A 16 9.65 2.38 -5.91
CA VAL A 16 9.70 3.80 -6.28
C VAL A 16 8.37 4.32 -6.84
N PRO A 17 7.74 3.67 -7.85
CA PRO A 17 6.45 4.13 -8.35
C PRO A 17 5.35 4.02 -7.30
N ALA A 18 5.34 2.97 -6.45
CA ALA A 18 4.35 2.83 -5.38
C ALA A 18 4.49 3.96 -4.35
N LEU A 19 5.73 4.31 -3.95
CA LEU A 19 5.98 5.40 -3.01
C LEU A 19 5.53 6.75 -3.59
N SER A 20 5.89 7.03 -4.83
CA SER A 20 5.51 8.28 -5.51
C SER A 20 3.98 8.40 -5.63
N LEU A 21 3.32 7.31 -6.00
CA LEU A 21 1.86 7.22 -6.09
C LEU A 21 1.22 7.48 -4.71
N PHE A 22 1.74 6.85 -3.67
CA PHE A 22 1.20 6.96 -2.31
C PHE A 22 1.36 8.38 -1.77
N ARG A 23 2.52 9.01 -2.02
CA ARG A 23 2.75 10.42 -1.70
C ARG A 23 1.76 11.33 -2.39
N SER A 24 1.61 11.17 -3.70
CA SER A 24 0.71 11.99 -4.52
C SER A 24 -0.74 11.85 -4.04
N ALA A 25 -1.15 10.63 -3.66
CA ALA A 25 -2.51 10.37 -3.18
C ALA A 25 -2.75 11.00 -1.80
N LEU A 26 -1.76 10.95 -0.90
CA LEU A 26 -1.83 11.66 0.39
C LEU A 26 -1.95 13.18 0.19
N GLU A 27 -1.16 13.76 -0.72
CA GLU A 27 -1.24 15.20 -1.04
C GLU A 27 -2.61 15.56 -1.61
N ALA A 28 -3.13 14.77 -2.54
CA ALA A 28 -4.46 14.98 -3.13
C ALA A 28 -5.60 14.82 -2.12
N ALA A 29 -5.44 13.91 -1.14
CA ALA A 29 -6.40 13.71 -0.05
C ALA A 29 -6.29 14.76 1.07
N GLY A 30 -5.29 15.67 1.02
CA GLY A 30 -5.03 16.61 2.11
C GLY A 30 -4.47 15.95 3.39
N LEU A 31 -3.91 14.75 3.26
CA LEU A 31 -3.40 13.94 4.36
C LEU A 31 -1.90 14.21 4.61
N PRO A 32 -1.43 14.04 5.86
CA PRO A 32 -0.07 14.40 6.23
C PRO A 32 0.97 13.41 5.69
N VAL A 33 1.56 13.75 4.55
CA VAL A 33 2.66 13.02 3.88
C VAL A 33 3.84 12.71 4.82
N LYS A 34 4.12 13.58 5.79
CA LYS A 34 5.23 13.39 6.76
C LYS A 34 5.10 12.13 7.63
N ARG A 35 3.90 11.53 7.68
CA ARG A 35 3.65 10.27 8.40
C ARG A 35 3.80 9.04 7.51
N LEU A 36 4.15 9.22 6.24
CA LEU A 36 4.42 8.12 5.33
C LEU A 36 5.77 7.47 5.66
N ARG A 37 5.77 6.18 5.95
CA ARG A 37 6.96 5.35 6.15
C ARG A 37 7.03 4.24 5.12
N VAL A 38 8.22 3.77 4.80
CA VAL A 38 8.45 2.60 3.96
C VAL A 38 8.99 1.48 4.83
N ARG A 39 8.35 0.31 4.80
CA ARG A 39 8.77 -0.88 5.54
C ARG A 39 9.08 -2.00 4.57
N VAL A 40 10.29 -2.55 4.69
CA VAL A 40 10.75 -3.64 3.82
C VAL A 40 10.51 -4.97 4.54
N VAL A 41 9.71 -5.82 3.94
CA VAL A 41 9.36 -7.17 4.40
C VAL A 41 10.29 -8.16 3.71
N THR A 42 11.21 -8.75 4.47
CA THR A 42 12.29 -9.60 3.93
C THR A 42 12.03 -11.10 4.13
N SER A 43 11.03 -11.46 4.93
CA SER A 43 10.76 -12.84 5.33
C SER A 43 9.26 -13.12 5.40
N GLU A 44 8.89 -14.38 5.12
CA GLU A 44 7.51 -14.86 5.22
C GLU A 44 6.96 -14.70 6.64
N ARG A 45 7.81 -14.81 7.66
CA ARG A 45 7.43 -14.56 9.05
C ARG A 45 7.00 -13.10 9.26
N ASP A 46 7.80 -12.13 8.82
CA ASP A 46 7.45 -10.70 8.90
C ASP A 46 6.19 -10.43 8.08
N ALA A 47 6.03 -11.10 6.93
CA ALA A 47 4.82 -11.01 6.15
C ALA A 47 3.58 -11.53 6.91
N GLN A 48 3.71 -12.63 7.64
CA GLN A 48 2.61 -13.23 8.40
C GLN A 48 2.24 -12.39 9.64
N GLU A 49 3.24 -11.90 10.38
CA GLU A 49 3.03 -11.03 11.55
C GLU A 49 2.41 -9.68 11.16
N LEU A 50 2.74 -9.18 9.97
CA LEU A 50 2.18 -7.93 9.45
C LEU A 50 0.89 -8.13 8.64
N GLY A 51 0.49 -9.36 8.32
CA GLY A 51 -0.59 -9.63 7.36
C GLY A 51 -0.29 -9.12 5.94
N PHE A 52 0.99 -9.06 5.56
CA PHE A 52 1.47 -8.67 4.25
C PHE A 52 1.11 -9.73 3.21
N GLN A 53 0.27 -9.32 2.26
CA GLN A 53 -0.28 -10.21 1.23
C GLN A 53 0.43 -10.03 -0.13
N GLY A 54 1.43 -9.14 -0.20
CA GLY A 54 2.26 -8.94 -1.37
C GLY A 54 2.71 -7.49 -1.55
N SER A 55 3.78 -7.31 -2.33
CA SER A 55 4.39 -6.01 -2.63
C SER A 55 3.81 -5.40 -3.89
N SER A 56 3.41 -4.13 -3.92
CA SER A 56 3.38 -3.16 -2.81
C SER A 56 2.08 -3.27 -1.98
N SER A 57 2.16 -3.14 -0.65
CA SER A 57 0.99 -3.03 0.24
C SER A 57 0.88 -1.61 0.81
N PHE A 58 -0.32 -1.04 0.81
CA PHE A 58 -0.58 0.33 1.23
C PHE A 58 -1.39 0.30 2.52
N ILE A 59 -0.79 0.76 3.61
CA ILE A 59 -1.37 0.70 4.95
C ILE A 59 -1.74 2.11 5.42
N ALA A 60 -2.96 2.26 5.92
CA ALA A 60 -3.44 3.48 6.58
C ALA A 60 -4.02 3.11 7.94
N ALA A 61 -3.62 3.81 9.01
CA ALA A 61 -4.05 3.51 10.39
C ALA A 61 -3.80 2.04 10.81
N GLY A 62 -2.78 1.38 10.25
CA GLY A 62 -2.52 -0.04 10.49
C GLY A 62 -3.41 -1.02 9.70
N LYS A 63 -4.30 -0.54 8.84
CA LYS A 63 -5.21 -1.33 7.99
C LYS A 63 -4.72 -1.30 6.54
N ASP A 64 -4.68 -2.44 5.87
CA ASP A 64 -4.38 -2.50 4.43
C ASP A 64 -5.55 -1.89 3.64
N LEU A 65 -5.24 -0.96 2.74
CA LEU A 65 -6.22 -0.27 1.90
C LEU A 65 -6.83 -1.18 0.83
N PHE A 66 -6.20 -2.32 0.54
CA PHE A 66 -6.60 -3.21 -0.53
C PHE A 66 -6.63 -4.67 -0.06
N PRO A 67 -7.34 -5.05 1.02
CA PRO A 67 -7.24 -6.40 1.56
C PRO A 67 -7.64 -7.47 0.51
N VAL A 68 -6.81 -8.51 0.35
CA VAL A 68 -7.07 -9.71 -0.44
C VAL A 68 -7.22 -10.90 0.51
N VAL A 69 -8.29 -11.67 0.31
CA VAL A 69 -8.59 -12.88 1.10
C VAL A 69 -7.55 -13.98 0.76
N PRO A 70 -7.18 -14.89 1.68
CA PRO A 70 -6.44 -14.70 2.92
C PRO A 70 -5.08 -15.43 2.88
N VAL A 71 -4.23 -15.19 1.87
CA VAL A 71 -2.92 -15.83 1.79
C VAL A 71 -1.81 -14.79 1.92
N PRO A 72 -1.18 -14.62 3.10
CA PRO A 72 0.03 -13.81 3.22
C PRO A 72 1.15 -14.43 2.39
N ALA A 73 1.78 -13.64 1.54
CA ALA A 73 2.81 -14.12 0.61
C ALA A 73 3.84 -13.03 0.32
N VAL A 74 5.11 -13.41 0.27
CA VAL A 74 6.22 -12.56 -0.18
C VAL A 74 6.26 -12.57 -1.71
N SER A 75 5.21 -12.03 -2.33
CA SER A 75 5.00 -12.06 -3.78
C SER A 75 4.68 -10.67 -4.32
N CYS A 76 4.87 -10.46 -5.63
CA CYS A 76 4.42 -9.24 -6.30
C CYS A 76 2.88 -9.23 -6.38
N ARG A 77 2.27 -8.20 -5.81
CA ARG A 77 0.84 -7.95 -5.87
C ARG A 77 0.52 -7.24 -7.18
N VAL A 78 -0.48 -7.74 -7.89
CA VAL A 78 -0.96 -7.12 -9.12
C VAL A 78 -2.31 -6.46 -8.86
N TYR A 79 -2.47 -5.28 -9.43
CA TYR A 79 -3.66 -4.47 -9.33
C TYR A 79 -4.28 -4.27 -10.71
N PRO A 80 -5.61 -4.30 -10.81
CA PRO A 80 -6.30 -3.91 -12.03
C PRO A 80 -6.13 -2.41 -12.24
N SER A 81 -5.47 -2.03 -13.33
CA SER A 81 -5.27 -0.64 -13.73
C SER A 81 -5.60 -0.47 -15.20
N ALA A 82 -6.72 0.21 -15.51
CA ALA A 82 -7.17 0.55 -16.86
C ALA A 82 -7.09 -0.60 -17.89
N GLY A 83 -7.49 -1.82 -17.50
CA GLY A 83 -7.51 -3.00 -18.38
C GLY A 83 -6.20 -3.80 -18.46
N LYS A 84 -5.17 -3.43 -17.68
CA LYS A 84 -3.91 -4.18 -17.53
C LYS A 84 -3.64 -4.49 -16.05
N MET A 85 -2.91 -5.58 -15.80
CA MET A 85 -2.37 -5.89 -14.48
C MET A 85 -1.09 -5.08 -14.27
N ALA A 86 -1.05 -4.26 -13.22
CA ALA A 86 0.11 -3.46 -12.86
C ALA A 86 0.60 -3.81 -11.44
N GLY A 87 1.89 -3.62 -11.16
CA GLY A 87 2.44 -3.84 -9.82
C GLY A 87 2.06 -2.77 -8.78
N VAL A 88 1.22 -1.80 -9.16
CA VAL A 88 0.71 -0.71 -8.33
C VAL A 88 -0.76 -0.43 -8.69
N PRO A 89 -1.60 0.00 -7.73
CA PRO A 89 -2.99 0.35 -7.97
C PRO A 89 -3.11 1.59 -8.86
N ALA A 90 -4.29 1.77 -9.47
CA ALA A 90 -4.62 3.04 -10.10
C ALA A 90 -4.68 4.16 -9.05
N PHE A 91 -4.20 5.35 -9.41
CA PHE A 91 -4.20 6.52 -8.54
C PHE A 91 -5.58 6.82 -7.94
N GLY A 92 -6.63 6.79 -8.76
CA GLY A 92 -8.00 7.04 -8.30
C GLY A 92 -8.49 6.02 -7.27
N SER A 93 -8.15 4.74 -7.42
CA SER A 93 -8.51 3.70 -6.45
C SER A 93 -7.76 3.87 -5.13
N LEU A 94 -6.47 4.23 -5.18
CA LEU A 94 -5.68 4.51 -3.98
C LEU A 94 -6.21 5.74 -3.23
N LEU A 95 -6.51 6.81 -3.98
CA LEU A 95 -7.09 8.03 -3.42
C LEU A 95 -8.46 7.76 -2.78
N ALA A 96 -9.34 7.01 -3.45
CA ALA A 96 -10.64 6.64 -2.88
C ALA A 96 -10.47 5.86 -1.57
N ALA A 97 -9.65 4.82 -1.56
CA ALA A 97 -9.41 4.01 -0.36
C ALA A 97 -8.82 4.83 0.81
N MET A 98 -7.96 5.82 0.52
CA MET A 98 -7.44 6.75 1.52
C MET A 98 -8.51 7.66 2.10
N LEU A 99 -9.38 8.21 1.25
CA LEU A 99 -10.47 9.09 1.68
C LEU A 99 -11.44 8.32 2.56
N GLU A 100 -11.78 7.09 2.18
CA GLU A 100 -12.61 6.19 2.99
C GLU A 100 -11.96 5.87 4.34
N SER A 101 -10.66 5.55 4.35
CA SER A 101 -9.92 5.24 5.59
C SER A 101 -9.62 6.48 6.45
N GLY A 102 -9.72 7.68 5.87
CA GLY A 102 -9.56 8.96 6.57
C GLY A 102 -10.87 9.50 7.16
N GLN A 103 -12.03 8.97 6.73
CA GLN A 103 -13.36 9.37 7.20
C GLN A 103 -13.87 8.57 8.40
N GLU A 104 -13.17 7.52 8.84
CA GLU A 104 -13.42 6.84 10.12
C GLU A 104 -12.79 7.66 11.28
N ALA A 105 -13.26 8.90 11.52
CA ALA A 105 -12.85 9.75 12.65
C ALA A 105 -13.98 10.64 13.15
#